data_AF-A0AAN6U1E9-F1
#
_entry.id   AF-A0AAN6U1E9-F1
#
_cell.length_a   1.000
_cell.length_b   1.000
_cell.length_c   1.000
_cell.angle_alpha   90.00
_cell.angle_beta   90.00
_cell.angle_gamma   90.00
#
_symmetry.space_group_name_H-M   'P 1'
#
loop_
_entity.id
_entity.type
_entity.pdbx_description
1 polymer ?
#
loop_
_entity_poly.entity_id
_entity_poly.type
_entity_poly.pdbx_seq_one_letter_code
_entity_poly.pdbx_strand_id
1 'polypeptide(L)'
;MFRLNALLSRDDPDLETCLHRLDILAIGVEAPKDDFPVPMTLYHWLPPTVRTITRVTVAPRLFSMMKECVSLGTFFVGDDIDVSEIFTRLLTERGESPESLTPQVLADLIAAGEVSVPAKGAFIRFFSFTVFSNDPSPSAVSGEGEIRVWKWVKRESMYRKSGVWEPDLHKVLDHGEWNAGKNLVILSAGVAEEAWQTAVARHRVIPTLEGLLRV
;
A
#
# COMPACT_ATOMS: atom_id res chain seq x y z
N MET A 1 17.92 8.02 -44.61
CA MET A 1 18.67 8.07 -43.33
C MET A 1 17.68 8.53 -42.25
N PHE A 2 16.86 7.61 -41.74
CA PHE A 2 15.82 7.91 -40.75
C PHE A 2 16.41 7.81 -39.35
N ARG A 3 16.41 8.91 -38.59
CA ARG A 3 16.69 8.91 -37.15
C ARG A 3 15.47 8.33 -36.44
N LEU A 4 15.51 7.05 -36.12
CA LEU A 4 14.51 6.35 -35.32
C LEU A 4 15.17 5.80 -34.05
N ASN A 5 15.80 6.69 -33.27
CA ASN A 5 16.44 6.37 -31.99
C ASN A 5 15.91 7.29 -30.88
N ALA A 6 14.61 7.24 -30.61
CA ALA A 6 14.01 7.91 -29.44
C ALA A 6 12.78 7.16 -28.87
N LEU A 7 12.62 5.86 -29.16
CA LEU A 7 11.56 5.02 -28.55
C LEU A 7 12.13 3.86 -27.71
N LEU A 8 13.41 3.94 -27.38
CA LEU A 8 14.05 3.08 -26.39
C LEU A 8 14.22 3.87 -25.09
N SER A 9 13.60 3.37 -24.02
CA SER A 9 13.77 3.80 -22.62
C SER A 9 13.36 5.24 -22.30
N ARG A 10 12.12 5.41 -21.83
CA ARG A 10 11.92 6.21 -20.63
C ARG A 10 11.06 5.39 -19.67
N ASP A 11 11.67 5.05 -18.55
CA ASP A 11 10.97 4.62 -17.37
C ASP A 11 9.86 5.61 -17.01
N ASP A 12 8.83 5.14 -16.30
CA ASP A 12 7.78 6.03 -15.82
C ASP A 12 8.43 7.13 -14.95
N PRO A 13 8.24 8.43 -15.26
CA PRO A 13 8.94 9.51 -14.57
C PRO A 13 8.62 9.56 -13.07
N ASP A 14 7.48 9.02 -12.66
CA ASP A 14 7.11 8.96 -11.25
C ASP A 14 7.99 7.95 -10.48
N LEU A 15 8.67 7.01 -11.15
CA LEU A 15 9.66 6.13 -10.50
C LEU A 15 10.91 6.89 -10.05
N GLU A 16 11.24 7.99 -10.71
CA GLU A 16 12.34 8.87 -10.29
C GLU A 16 11.93 9.81 -9.15
N THR A 17 10.62 9.95 -8.90
CA THR A 17 10.07 10.80 -7.84
C THR A 17 9.72 9.98 -6.59
N CYS A 18 9.17 8.78 -6.78
CA CYS A 18 8.81 7.85 -5.72
C CYS A 18 9.99 6.92 -5.40
N LEU A 19 11.01 7.46 -4.73
CA LEU A 19 12.26 6.73 -4.44
C LEU A 19 12.23 5.98 -3.09
N HIS A 20 11.31 6.33 -2.21
CA HIS A 20 11.28 5.78 -0.86
C HIS A 20 10.52 4.46 -0.84
N ARG A 21 11.24 3.36 -0.58
CA ARG A 21 10.64 2.06 -0.34
C ARG A 21 9.95 2.07 1.03
N LEU A 22 8.68 1.70 1.05
CA LEU A 22 7.89 1.53 2.26
C LEU A 22 7.37 0.10 2.32
N ASP A 23 7.67 -0.59 3.41
CA ASP A 23 7.07 -1.89 3.68
C ASP A 23 5.74 -1.68 4.40
N ILE A 24 4.68 -2.23 3.83
CA ILE A 24 3.29 -2.03 4.26
C ILE A 24 2.77 -3.29 4.90
N LEU A 25 2.22 -3.14 6.10
CA LEU A 25 1.36 -4.13 6.74
C LEU A 25 -0.10 -3.73 6.53
N ALA A 26 -0.84 -4.51 5.77
CA ALA A 26 -2.28 -4.31 5.56
C ALA A 26 -3.10 -5.29 6.38
N ILE A 27 -4.12 -4.74 7.04
CA ILE A 27 -4.92 -5.45 8.03
C ILE A 27 -6.39 -5.18 7.75
N GLY A 28 -7.18 -6.23 7.63
CA GLY A 28 -8.61 -6.12 7.36
C GLY A 28 -9.39 -7.29 7.91
N VAL A 29 -10.68 -7.07 8.18
CA VAL A 29 -11.59 -8.14 8.59
C VAL A 29 -11.70 -9.17 7.46
N GLU A 30 -11.80 -10.44 7.82
CA GLU A 30 -12.04 -11.50 6.86
C GLU A 30 -13.32 -11.24 6.06
N ALA A 31 -13.17 -11.21 4.74
CA ALA A 31 -14.27 -11.00 3.82
C ALA A 31 -15.06 -12.32 3.65
N PRO A 32 -16.39 -12.26 3.42
CA PRO A 32 -17.17 -13.45 3.07
C PRO A 32 -16.67 -14.17 1.81
N LYS A 33 -16.06 -13.40 0.89
CA LYS A 33 -15.40 -13.87 -0.34
C LYS A 33 -14.24 -12.93 -0.66
N ASP A 34 -13.14 -13.48 -1.20
CA ASP A 34 -11.92 -12.73 -1.51
C ASP A 34 -12.10 -11.64 -2.58
N ASP A 35 -13.16 -11.72 -3.38
CA ASP A 35 -13.53 -10.72 -4.39
C ASP A 35 -14.29 -9.53 -3.81
N PHE A 36 -14.78 -9.63 -2.57
CA PHE A 36 -15.58 -8.58 -1.97
C PHE A 36 -14.66 -7.50 -1.38
N PRO A 37 -14.82 -6.22 -1.78
CA PRO A 37 -14.06 -5.14 -1.18
C PRO A 37 -14.39 -4.99 0.30
N VAL A 38 -13.36 -4.99 1.15
CA VAL A 38 -13.52 -4.76 2.59
C VAL A 38 -12.63 -3.59 3.04
N PRO A 39 -13.03 -2.87 4.10
CA PRO A 39 -12.16 -1.88 4.72
C PRO A 39 -10.90 -2.53 5.26
N MET A 40 -9.76 -1.91 4.97
CA MET A 40 -8.45 -2.32 5.41
C MET A 40 -7.64 -1.12 5.88
N THR A 41 -6.88 -1.30 6.94
CA THR A 41 -5.95 -0.29 7.44
C THR A 41 -4.55 -0.64 6.96
N LEU A 42 -3.87 0.34 6.34
CA LEU A 42 -2.49 0.20 5.87
C LEU A 42 -1.56 0.86 6.88
N TYR A 43 -0.57 0.10 7.35
CA TYR A 43 0.46 0.56 8.26
C TYR A 43 1.81 0.57 7.56
N HIS A 44 2.59 1.64 7.74
CA HIS A 44 4.02 1.64 7.47
C HIS A 44 4.71 0.82 8.56
N TRP A 45 5.39 -0.23 8.12
CA TRP A 45 6.21 -1.07 8.97
C TRP A 45 7.56 -0.39 9.23
N LEU A 46 7.75 0.15 10.43
CA LEU A 46 8.95 0.91 10.80
C LEU A 46 9.45 0.48 12.19
N PRO A 47 10.04 -0.73 12.32
CA PRO A 47 10.45 -1.29 13.60
C PRO A 47 11.31 -0.32 14.42
N PRO A 48 11.10 -0.24 15.74
CA PRO A 48 10.20 -1.08 16.56
C PRO A 48 8.72 -0.63 16.54
N THR A 49 8.35 0.35 15.70
CA THR A 49 6.99 0.91 15.65
C THR A 49 6.23 0.48 14.40
N VAL A 50 4.91 0.62 14.45
CA VAL A 50 4.07 0.64 13.24
C VAL A 50 3.33 1.96 13.20
N ARG A 51 3.17 2.54 12.00
CA ARG A 51 2.47 3.82 11.83
C ARG A 51 1.34 3.66 10.83
N THR A 52 0.14 4.07 11.19
CA THR A 52 -0.96 4.11 10.22
C THR A 52 -0.60 5.05 9.07
N ILE A 53 -0.89 4.64 7.83
CA ILE A 53 -0.79 5.46 6.62
C ILE A 53 -2.17 5.96 6.23
N THR A 54 -3.12 5.05 6.03
CA THR A 54 -4.47 5.36 5.57
C THR A 54 -5.39 4.13 5.66
N ARG A 55 -6.69 4.35 5.47
CA ARG A 55 -7.69 3.29 5.31
C ARG A 55 -8.10 3.21 3.85
N VAL A 56 -8.18 2.00 3.32
CA VAL A 56 -8.59 1.71 1.95
C VAL A 56 -9.73 0.70 1.96
N THR A 57 -10.51 0.64 0.91
CA THR A 57 -11.47 -0.45 0.69
C THR A 57 -11.00 -1.25 -0.50
N VAL A 58 -10.52 -2.47 -0.30
CA VAL A 58 -9.88 -3.28 -1.36
C VAL A 58 -10.35 -4.73 -1.24
N ALA A 59 -10.50 -5.41 -2.38
CA ALA A 59 -10.80 -6.84 -2.39
C ALA A 59 -9.50 -7.60 -2.10
N PRO A 60 -9.45 -8.49 -1.09
CA PRO A 60 -8.22 -9.20 -0.71
C PRO A 60 -7.48 -9.87 -1.88
N ARG A 61 -8.21 -10.42 -2.87
CA ARG A 61 -7.58 -11.08 -4.03
C ARG A 61 -6.67 -10.16 -4.85
N LEU A 62 -6.97 -8.85 -4.89
CA LEU A 62 -6.23 -7.89 -5.71
C LEU A 62 -4.81 -7.66 -5.21
N PHE A 63 -4.54 -7.94 -3.92
CA PHE A 63 -3.18 -7.85 -3.41
C PHE A 63 -2.23 -8.86 -4.06
N SER A 64 -2.73 -10.00 -4.53
CA SER A 64 -1.93 -10.98 -5.28
C SER A 64 -1.44 -10.46 -6.64
N MET A 65 -1.94 -9.30 -7.10
CA MET A 65 -1.44 -8.63 -8.29
C MET A 65 -0.17 -7.82 -8.02
N MET A 66 0.07 -7.43 -6.77
CA MET A 66 1.23 -6.62 -6.39
C MET A 66 2.48 -7.48 -6.31
N LYS A 67 3.60 -6.90 -6.71
CA LYS A 67 4.92 -7.50 -6.57
C LYS A 67 5.27 -7.61 -5.08
N GLU A 68 5.90 -8.72 -4.69
CA GLU A 68 6.37 -8.98 -3.32
C GLU A 68 5.25 -9.00 -2.26
N CYS A 69 3.98 -9.13 -2.67
CA CYS A 69 2.89 -9.27 -1.70
C CYS A 69 2.85 -10.69 -1.12
N VAL A 70 2.78 -10.77 0.21
CA VAL A 70 2.71 -12.00 1.00
C VAL A 70 1.47 -11.96 1.89
N SER A 71 0.67 -13.03 1.88
CA SER A 71 -0.36 -13.22 2.91
C SER A 71 0.31 -13.79 4.15
N LEU A 72 0.20 -13.07 5.26
CA LEU A 72 0.81 -13.43 6.54
C LEU A 72 -0.09 -14.36 7.37
N GLY A 73 -1.33 -14.53 6.96
CA GLY A 73 -2.30 -15.41 7.61
C GLY A 73 -3.58 -14.69 8.03
N THR A 74 -4.46 -15.48 8.65
CA THR A 74 -5.73 -15.04 9.23
C THR A 74 -5.71 -15.41 10.71
N PHE A 75 -5.96 -14.44 11.58
CA PHE A 75 -5.92 -14.63 13.02
C PHE A 75 -7.18 -14.09 13.68
N PHE A 76 -7.62 -14.73 14.75
CA PHE A 76 -8.74 -14.24 15.54
C PHE A 76 -8.24 -13.21 16.55
N VAL A 77 -8.77 -11.99 16.46
CA VAL A 77 -8.33 -10.83 17.28
C VAL A 77 -9.56 -10.20 17.94
N GLY A 78 -9.42 -9.78 19.20
CA GLY A 78 -10.47 -9.10 19.95
C GLY A 78 -10.86 -7.75 19.41
N ASP A 79 -12.14 -7.40 19.59
CA ASP A 79 -12.71 -6.13 19.11
C ASP A 79 -12.09 -4.90 19.80
N ASP A 80 -11.51 -5.08 20.99
CA ASP A 80 -10.91 -4.06 21.85
C ASP A 80 -9.39 -3.90 21.67
N ILE A 81 -8.79 -4.64 20.74
CA ILE A 81 -7.35 -4.63 20.53
C ILE A 81 -6.94 -3.44 19.65
N ASP A 82 -6.13 -2.53 20.21
CA ASP A 82 -5.34 -1.60 19.40
C ASP A 82 -4.15 -2.36 18.80
N VAL A 83 -4.37 -2.78 17.56
CA VAL A 83 -3.41 -3.48 16.71
C VAL A 83 -2.07 -2.74 16.63
N SER A 84 -2.07 -1.40 16.56
CA SER A 84 -0.84 -0.59 16.46
C SER A 84 -0.04 -0.61 17.77
N GLU A 85 -0.75 -0.50 18.90
CA GLU A 85 -0.14 -0.51 20.23
C GLU A 85 0.43 -1.90 20.55
N ILE A 86 -0.34 -2.97 20.32
CA ILE A 86 0.11 -4.34 20.57
C ILE A 86 1.35 -4.65 19.74
N PHE A 87 1.38 -4.28 18.46
CA PHE A 87 2.52 -4.57 17.61
C PHE A 87 3.75 -3.79 18.01
N THR A 88 3.59 -2.51 18.34
CA THR A 88 4.71 -1.70 18.83
C THR A 88 5.28 -2.28 20.13
N ARG A 89 4.42 -2.73 21.04
CA ARG A 89 4.85 -3.38 22.29
C ARG A 89 5.63 -4.67 22.01
N LEU A 90 5.06 -5.58 21.24
CA LEU A 90 5.67 -6.88 20.92
C LEU A 90 7.03 -6.72 20.23
N LEU A 91 7.14 -5.78 19.29
CA LEU A 91 8.39 -5.49 18.59
C LEU A 91 9.44 -4.86 19.52
N THR A 92 9.03 -4.02 20.46
CA THR A 92 9.93 -3.38 21.43
C THR A 92 10.46 -4.39 22.45
N GLU A 93 9.62 -5.31 22.94
CA GLU A 93 9.98 -6.32 23.94
C GLU A 93 11.06 -7.30 23.44
N ARG A 94 11.14 -7.53 22.13
CA ARG A 94 12.13 -8.47 21.55
C ARG A 94 13.57 -7.99 21.65
N GLY A 95 13.82 -6.67 21.70
CA GLY A 95 15.17 -6.11 21.76
C GLY A 95 16.08 -6.49 20.58
N GLU A 96 15.50 -7.00 19.48
CA GLU A 96 16.22 -7.42 18.29
C GLU A 96 16.59 -6.22 17.39
N SER A 97 17.53 -6.44 16.46
CA SER A 97 17.88 -5.43 15.46
C SER A 97 16.64 -5.07 14.62
N PRO A 98 16.38 -3.78 14.33
CA PRO A 98 15.26 -3.37 13.48
C PRO A 98 15.20 -4.09 12.12
N GLU A 99 16.36 -4.49 11.58
CA GLU A 99 16.47 -5.18 10.28
C GLU A 99 15.96 -6.63 10.31
N SER A 100 15.93 -7.30 11.47
CA SER A 100 15.40 -8.67 11.59
C SER A 100 13.89 -8.72 11.85
N LEU A 101 13.30 -7.59 12.26
CA LEU A 101 11.89 -7.46 12.58
C LEU A 101 11.07 -7.24 11.30
N THR A 102 10.90 -8.29 10.49
CA THR A 102 10.03 -8.23 9.30
C THR A 102 8.55 -8.37 9.67
N PRO A 103 7.59 -7.98 8.80
CA PRO A 103 6.17 -8.22 9.04
C PRO A 103 5.82 -9.70 9.30
N GLN A 104 6.64 -10.65 8.83
CA GLN A 104 6.46 -12.07 9.09
C GLN A 104 6.64 -12.41 10.58
N VAL A 105 7.57 -11.75 11.27
CA VAL A 105 7.79 -11.93 12.71
C VAL A 105 6.50 -11.69 13.49
N LEU A 106 5.70 -10.73 13.06
CA LEU A 106 4.41 -10.47 13.70
C LEU A 106 3.44 -11.64 13.59
N ALA A 107 3.31 -12.22 12.39
CA ALA A 107 2.45 -13.37 12.19
C ALA A 107 2.89 -14.57 13.04
N ASP A 108 4.20 -14.77 13.15
CA ASP A 108 4.79 -15.82 13.97
C ASP A 108 4.47 -15.60 15.47
N LEU A 109 4.50 -14.35 15.95
CA LEU A 109 4.14 -13.99 17.34
C LEU A 109 2.65 -14.20 17.64
N ILE A 110 1.77 -13.81 16.71
CA ILE A 110 0.33 -14.05 16.86
C ILE A 110 0.07 -15.56 16.85
N ALA A 111 0.72 -16.31 15.95
CA ALA A 111 0.60 -17.77 15.86
C ALA A 111 1.15 -18.49 17.11
N ALA A 112 2.20 -17.95 17.74
CA ALA A 112 2.76 -18.48 18.98
C ALA A 112 1.85 -18.28 20.21
N GLY A 113 0.74 -17.55 20.07
CA GLY A 113 -0.23 -17.32 21.15
C GLY A 113 0.20 -16.24 22.14
N GLU A 114 1.17 -15.39 21.78
CA GLU A 114 1.55 -14.23 22.59
C GLU A 114 0.49 -13.13 22.56
N VAL A 115 -0.45 -13.21 21.59
CA VAL A 115 -1.68 -12.43 21.57
C VAL A 115 -2.80 -13.29 22.13
N SER A 116 -3.29 -12.95 23.33
CA SER A 116 -4.39 -13.66 23.99
C SER A 116 -5.63 -13.69 23.10
N VAL A 117 -6.19 -14.89 22.90
CA VAL A 117 -7.42 -15.09 22.12
C VAL A 117 -8.63 -14.72 22.99
N PRO A 118 -9.34 -13.63 22.69
CA PRO A 118 -10.47 -13.18 23.51
C PRO A 118 -11.73 -14.00 23.22
N ALA A 119 -12.70 -13.93 24.13
CA ALA A 119 -13.99 -14.64 23.99
C ALA A 119 -14.89 -14.07 22.87
N LYS A 120 -14.60 -12.85 22.41
CA LYS A 120 -15.26 -12.16 21.30
C LYS A 120 -14.20 -11.50 20.44
N GLY A 121 -14.43 -11.44 19.14
CA GLY A 121 -13.47 -10.91 18.18
C GLY A 121 -13.88 -11.23 16.75
N ALA A 122 -12.99 -10.89 15.83
CA ALA A 122 -13.15 -11.17 14.41
C ALA A 122 -11.90 -11.86 13.86
N PHE A 123 -12.09 -12.62 12.78
CA PHE A 123 -10.98 -13.07 11.96
C PHE A 123 -10.44 -11.88 11.17
N ILE A 124 -9.15 -11.61 11.34
CA ILE A 124 -8.41 -10.53 10.71
C ILE A 124 -7.36 -11.14 9.80
N ARG A 125 -7.31 -10.66 8.55
CA ARG A 125 -6.32 -11.04 7.54
C ARG A 125 -5.19 -10.04 7.50
N PHE A 126 -3.99 -10.58 7.37
CA PHE A 126 -2.75 -9.82 7.33
C PHE A 126 -2.06 -10.03 5.98
N PHE A 127 -1.62 -8.92 5.38
CA PHE A 127 -0.81 -8.91 4.17
C PHE A 127 0.40 -8.02 4.37
N SER A 128 1.53 -8.41 3.81
CA SER A 128 2.71 -7.59 3.66
C SER A 128 2.95 -7.30 2.19
N PHE A 129 3.34 -6.08 1.85
CA PHE A 129 3.78 -5.73 0.50
C PHE A 129 4.60 -4.44 0.52
N THR A 130 5.24 -4.14 -0.59
CA THR A 130 6.05 -2.93 -0.73
C THR A 130 5.37 -1.91 -1.65
N VAL A 131 5.42 -0.64 -1.24
CA VAL A 131 5.08 0.49 -2.09
C VAL A 131 6.25 1.47 -2.18
N PHE A 132 6.26 2.29 -3.22
CA PHE A 132 7.25 3.34 -3.40
C PHE A 132 6.59 4.71 -3.27
N SER A 133 7.17 5.58 -2.46
CA SER A 133 6.59 6.86 -2.07
C SER A 133 7.51 8.03 -2.42
N ASN A 134 6.92 9.18 -2.67
CA ASN A 134 7.63 10.46 -2.76
C ASN A 134 7.96 11.05 -1.38
N ASP A 135 7.44 10.44 -0.31
CA ASP A 135 7.66 10.80 1.09
C ASP A 135 8.21 9.58 1.87
N PRO A 136 9.36 9.71 2.57
CA PRO A 136 9.95 8.64 3.37
C PRO A 136 9.19 8.34 4.67
N SER A 137 8.36 9.25 5.16
CA SER A 137 7.60 9.06 6.40
C SER A 137 6.15 9.49 6.18
N PRO A 138 5.40 8.72 5.38
CA PRO A 138 3.99 9.01 5.14
C PRO A 138 3.24 8.96 6.47
N SER A 139 2.91 10.14 6.99
CA SER A 139 2.09 10.20 8.18
C SER A 139 0.63 9.93 7.79
N ALA A 140 -0.12 9.22 8.66
CA ALA A 140 -1.60 9.25 8.60
C ALA A 140 -2.16 10.64 8.87
N VAL A 141 -1.32 11.53 9.42
CA VAL A 141 -1.64 12.89 9.86
C VAL A 141 -0.87 13.89 9.01
N SER A 142 -0.89 13.71 7.69
CA SER A 142 -0.80 14.91 6.86
C SER A 142 -2.12 15.65 7.09
N GLY A 143 -2.03 16.90 7.55
CA GLY A 143 -3.12 17.65 8.16
C GLY A 143 -4.42 17.68 7.36
N GLU A 144 -5.51 18.16 7.99
CA GLU A 144 -6.79 18.42 7.31
C GLU A 144 -6.53 19.00 5.91
N GLY A 145 -6.80 18.20 4.86
CA GLY A 145 -6.60 18.61 3.47
C GLY A 145 -5.59 17.81 2.64
N GLU A 146 -4.95 16.74 3.11
CA GLU A 146 -4.19 15.82 2.21
C GLU A 146 -4.90 14.47 2.00
N ILE A 147 -4.88 13.99 0.75
CA ILE A 147 -5.31 12.65 0.38
C ILE A 147 -4.15 11.80 -0.12
N ARG A 148 -4.30 10.48 0.07
CA ARG A 148 -3.38 9.51 -0.48
C ARG A 148 -3.84 9.08 -1.87
N VAL A 149 -2.95 9.21 -2.85
CA VAL A 149 -3.16 8.72 -4.21
C VAL A 149 -2.20 7.59 -4.54
N TRP A 150 -2.60 6.75 -5.48
CA TRP A 150 -1.90 5.52 -5.84
C TRP A 150 -1.78 5.41 -7.35
N LYS A 151 -0.74 4.71 -7.81
CA LYS A 151 -0.54 4.38 -9.22
C LYS A 151 0.18 3.04 -9.32
N TRP A 152 -0.21 2.19 -10.27
CA TRP A 152 0.55 0.96 -10.57
C TRP A 152 1.56 1.20 -11.69
N VAL A 153 2.67 0.48 -11.65
CA VAL A 153 3.73 0.49 -12.66
C VAL A 153 4.26 -0.93 -12.87
N LYS A 154 4.60 -1.25 -14.12
CA LYS A 154 5.22 -2.51 -14.54
C LYS A 154 6.12 -2.26 -15.75
N ARG A 155 7.41 -2.01 -15.49
CA ARG A 155 8.41 -1.61 -16.51
C ARG A 155 8.51 -2.62 -17.65
N GLU A 156 8.41 -3.90 -17.32
CA GLU A 156 8.53 -5.05 -18.21
C GLU A 156 7.25 -5.39 -18.98
N SER A 157 6.14 -4.69 -18.71
CA SER A 157 4.89 -4.91 -19.44
C SER A 157 5.04 -4.59 -20.93
N MET A 158 4.63 -5.52 -21.79
CA MET A 158 4.61 -5.34 -23.24
C MET A 158 3.47 -4.45 -23.73
N TYR A 159 2.42 -4.30 -22.92
CA TYR A 159 1.24 -3.50 -23.27
C TYR A 159 1.37 -2.11 -22.64
N ARG A 160 0.77 -1.94 -21.46
CA ARG A 160 0.78 -0.70 -20.71
C ARG A 160 1.76 -0.82 -19.55
N LYS A 161 2.68 0.13 -19.45
CA LYS A 161 3.75 0.14 -18.43
C LYS A 161 3.33 0.79 -17.12
N SER A 162 2.26 1.57 -17.11
CA SER A 162 1.77 2.22 -15.90
C SER A 162 0.31 2.66 -15.99
N GLY A 163 -0.29 2.83 -14.82
CA GLY A 163 -1.62 3.37 -14.62
C GLY A 163 -1.65 4.88 -14.56
N VAL A 164 -2.68 5.39 -13.90
CA VAL A 164 -2.90 6.81 -13.63
C VAL A 164 -3.02 6.97 -12.12
N TRP A 165 -2.77 8.17 -11.61
CA TRP A 165 -2.96 8.46 -10.20
C TRP A 165 -4.45 8.45 -9.85
N GLU A 166 -4.81 7.78 -8.76
CA GLU A 166 -6.19 7.61 -8.29
C GLU A 166 -6.19 7.39 -6.76
N PRO A 167 -7.11 8.01 -6.00
CA PRO A 167 -7.21 7.84 -4.54
C PRO A 167 -7.72 6.45 -4.14
N ASP A 168 -8.51 5.80 -5.01
CA ASP A 168 -9.05 4.48 -4.77
C ASP A 168 -8.06 3.37 -5.16
N LEU A 169 -7.38 2.79 -4.16
CA LEU A 169 -6.44 1.69 -4.36
C LEU A 169 -7.10 0.47 -5.02
N HIS A 170 -8.39 0.20 -4.78
CA HIS A 170 -9.08 -0.92 -5.43
C HIS A 170 -9.12 -0.72 -6.95
N LYS A 171 -9.52 0.47 -7.41
CA LYS A 171 -9.53 0.80 -8.85
C LYS A 171 -8.15 0.72 -9.45
N VAL A 172 -7.12 1.17 -8.73
CA VAL A 172 -5.74 1.10 -9.21
C VAL A 172 -5.30 -0.35 -9.42
N LEU A 173 -5.59 -1.24 -8.47
CA LEU A 173 -5.23 -2.66 -8.58
C LEU A 173 -6.07 -3.39 -9.63
N ASP A 174 -7.38 -3.16 -9.68
CA ASP A 174 -8.28 -3.75 -10.69
C ASP A 174 -7.89 -3.31 -12.10
N HIS A 175 -7.65 -2.01 -12.32
CA HIS A 175 -7.14 -1.52 -13.60
C HIS A 175 -5.76 -2.13 -13.93
N GLY A 176 -4.87 -2.26 -12.94
CA GLY A 176 -3.56 -2.86 -13.13
C GLY A 176 -3.64 -4.33 -13.55
N GLU A 177 -4.51 -5.11 -12.92
CA GLU A 177 -4.77 -6.50 -13.30
C GLU A 177 -5.20 -6.60 -14.76
N TRP A 178 -6.22 -5.84 -15.16
CA TRP A 178 -6.77 -5.87 -16.52
C TRP A 178 -5.75 -5.44 -17.59
N ASN A 179 -4.83 -4.54 -17.26
CA ASN A 179 -3.93 -3.91 -18.25
C ASN A 179 -2.51 -4.49 -18.26
N ALA A 180 -2.05 -5.05 -17.14
CA ALA A 180 -0.66 -5.47 -16.95
C ALA A 180 -0.50 -6.78 -16.17
N GLY A 181 -1.60 -7.35 -15.64
CA GLY A 181 -1.61 -8.60 -14.88
C GLY A 181 -0.93 -8.47 -13.52
N LYS A 182 -0.17 -9.50 -13.14
CA LYS A 182 0.52 -9.61 -11.84
C LYS A 182 1.86 -8.87 -11.80
N ASN A 183 2.49 -8.86 -10.63
CA ASN A 183 3.79 -8.23 -10.35
C ASN A 183 3.79 -6.71 -10.54
N LEU A 184 2.68 -6.06 -10.20
CA LEU A 184 2.56 -4.61 -10.22
C LEU A 184 3.42 -4.00 -9.10
N VAL A 185 4.22 -3.01 -9.44
CA VAL A 185 4.84 -2.10 -8.46
C VAL A 185 3.83 -0.99 -8.17
N ILE A 186 3.60 -0.70 -6.88
CA ILE A 186 2.65 0.34 -6.48
C ILE A 186 3.41 1.57 -6.02
N LEU A 187 3.03 2.72 -6.58
CA LEU A 187 3.47 4.04 -6.17
C LEU A 187 2.40 4.68 -5.30
N SER A 188 2.85 5.52 -4.37
CA SER A 188 2.01 6.22 -3.41
C SER A 188 2.49 7.66 -3.25
N ALA A 189 1.57 8.60 -3.07
CA ALA A 189 1.90 9.99 -2.76
C ALA A 189 0.82 10.65 -1.91
N GLY A 190 1.23 11.55 -1.01
CA GLY A 190 0.33 12.49 -0.35
C GLY A 190 0.16 13.73 -1.24
N VAL A 191 -1.08 14.17 -1.45
CA VAL A 191 -1.41 15.32 -2.30
C VAL A 191 -2.50 16.13 -1.62
N ALA A 192 -2.40 17.46 -1.66
CA ALA A 192 -3.45 18.34 -1.15
C ALA A 192 -4.78 18.09 -1.90
N GLU A 193 -5.88 18.02 -1.17
CA GLU A 193 -7.22 17.76 -1.69
C GLU A 193 -7.61 18.82 -2.71
N GLU A 194 -7.32 20.10 -2.46
CA GLU A 194 -7.60 21.18 -3.41
C GLU A 194 -6.82 21.02 -4.72
N ALA A 195 -5.56 20.58 -4.63
CA ALA A 195 -4.72 20.32 -5.78
C ALA A 195 -5.26 19.12 -6.58
N TRP A 196 -5.67 18.05 -5.89
CA TRP A 196 -6.34 16.91 -6.51
C TRP A 196 -7.64 17.31 -7.22
N GLN A 197 -8.55 18.00 -6.52
CA GLN A 197 -9.83 18.43 -7.09
C GLN A 197 -9.64 19.33 -8.30
N THR A 198 -8.69 20.27 -8.23
CA THR A 198 -8.36 21.15 -9.35
C THR A 198 -7.74 20.37 -10.51
N ALA A 199 -6.88 19.39 -10.24
CA ALA A 199 -6.30 18.54 -11.26
C ALA A 199 -7.38 17.69 -11.96
N VAL A 200 -8.31 17.09 -11.21
CA VAL A 200 -9.43 16.30 -11.76
C VAL A 200 -10.39 17.18 -12.57
N ALA A 201 -10.65 18.41 -12.11
CA ALA A 201 -11.48 19.36 -12.84
C ALA A 201 -10.84 19.80 -14.17
N ARG A 202 -9.51 19.96 -14.20
CA ARG A 202 -8.75 20.34 -15.42
C ARG A 202 -8.47 19.16 -16.34
N HIS A 203 -8.26 17.98 -15.77
CA HIS A 203 -7.82 16.78 -16.45
C HIS A 203 -8.73 15.61 -16.08
N ARG A 204 -9.36 14.98 -17.07
CA ARG A 204 -10.18 13.77 -16.84
C ARG A 204 -9.38 12.60 -16.24
N VAL A 205 -8.05 12.62 -16.41
CA VAL A 205 -7.12 11.57 -16.01
C VAL A 205 -5.78 12.21 -15.67
N ILE A 206 -5.12 11.75 -14.61
CA ILE A 206 -3.88 12.35 -14.10
C ILE A 206 -2.72 11.35 -14.25
N PRO A 207 -1.87 11.52 -15.28
CA PRO A 207 -0.86 10.51 -15.63
C PRO A 207 0.45 10.62 -14.83
N THR A 208 0.77 11.79 -14.27
CA THR A 208 2.05 12.06 -13.59
C THR A 208 1.85 12.81 -12.27
N LEU A 209 2.76 12.57 -11.32
CA LEU A 209 2.73 13.21 -10.00
C LEU A 209 3.10 14.69 -10.06
N GLU A 210 4.00 15.07 -10.97
CA GLU A 210 4.34 16.47 -11.24
C GLU A 210 3.11 17.30 -11.64
N GLY A 211 2.14 16.69 -12.33
CA GLY A 211 0.87 17.33 -12.67
C GLY A 211 -0.04 17.58 -11.47
N LEU A 212 0.13 16.83 -10.37
CA LEU A 212 -0.59 17.02 -9.10
C LEU A 212 0.06 18.08 -8.22
N LEU A 213 1.39 18.14 -8.21
CA LEU A 213 2.15 19.02 -7.32
C LEU A 213 2.30 20.47 -7.83
N ARG A 214 1.89 20.75 -9.08
CA ARG A 214 2.01 22.07 -9.73
C ARG A 214 0.72 22.89 -9.75
N VAL A 215 -0.34 22.37 -9.14
CA VAL A 215 -1.69 22.96 -9.17
C VAL A 215 -1.84 24.01 -8.09
#